data_AF-A0A7X7Z4G0-F1
#
_entry.id   AF-A0A7X7Z4G0-F1
#
_cell.length_a   1.000
_cell.length_b   1.000
_cell.length_c   1.000
_cell.angle_alpha   90.00
_cell.angle_beta   90.00
_cell.angle_gamma   90.00
#
_symmetry.space_group_name_H-M   'P 1'
#
loop_
_entity.id
_entity.type
_entity.pdbx_description
1 polymer ?
#
loop_
_entity_poly.entity_id
_entity_poly.type
_entity_poly.pdbx_seq_one_letter_code
_entity_poly.pdbx_strand_id
1 'polypeptide(L)'
;EAAKKQEFAGPSDDYKRILDLVAQLRERQAVQDAATAAIRGTHFLIHLTILPGDRVQWETARAFYGPGAVLLAGREAMLQAMLPEAAAAYRLSVEPAKSESGADGVAFVRRRNEPLKLAEVASWLTAKRDGEDTVYVLQINRLLDGGAPENPDQALGEVIVVTAEPVIGTNGEKTGPSQARFVLTAAGAADGGQFIVRTTKAR
;
A
#
# COMPACT_ATOMS: atom_id res chain seq x y z
N GLU A 1 26.85 38.49 28.01
CA GLU A 1 25.95 37.43 27.50
C GLU A 1 26.19 37.24 26.01
N ALA A 2 26.68 36.08 25.62
CA ALA A 2 26.93 35.74 24.22
C ALA A 2 25.62 35.27 23.58
N ALA A 3 25.09 36.06 22.64
CA ALA A 3 24.04 35.62 21.75
C ALA A 3 24.56 34.43 20.94
N LYS A 4 24.04 33.24 21.24
CA LYS A 4 24.29 32.02 20.45
C LYS A 4 23.94 32.31 19.00
N LYS A 5 24.95 32.40 18.12
CA LYS A 5 24.76 32.14 16.69
C LYS A 5 24.23 30.71 16.59
N GLN A 6 22.92 30.56 16.48
CA GLN A 6 22.36 29.35 15.90
C GLN A 6 22.93 29.29 14.48
N GLU A 7 23.93 28.44 14.27
CA GLU A 7 24.20 27.92 12.94
C GLU A 7 22.88 27.33 12.45
N PHE A 8 22.27 27.99 11.47
CA PHE A 8 21.20 27.38 10.71
C PHE A 8 21.79 26.10 10.14
N ALA A 9 21.38 24.95 10.68
CA ALA A 9 21.64 23.68 10.04
C ALA A 9 21.19 23.87 8.58
N GLY A 10 22.12 23.67 7.65
CA GLY A 10 21.81 23.76 6.23
C GLY A 10 20.59 22.89 5.91
N PRO A 11 19.89 23.16 4.80
CA PRO A 11 18.71 22.37 4.42
C PRO A 11 19.01 20.87 4.52
N SER A 12 18.12 20.13 5.19
CA SER A 12 18.25 18.67 5.30
C SER A 12 18.32 18.03 3.92
N ASP A 13 18.93 16.86 3.80
CA ASP A 13 19.03 16.17 2.51
C ASP A 13 17.65 15.84 1.94
N ASP A 14 16.65 15.60 2.80
CA ASP A 14 15.26 15.43 2.39
C ASP A 14 14.67 16.74 1.83
N TYR A 15 14.98 17.88 2.41
CA TYR A 15 14.55 19.18 1.88
C TYR A 15 15.17 19.50 0.51
N LYS A 16 16.45 19.16 0.30
CA LYS A 16 17.10 19.32 -1.02
C LYS A 16 16.45 18.42 -2.07
N ARG A 17 16.16 17.15 -1.73
CA ARG A 17 15.42 16.23 -2.61
C ARG A 17 14.04 16.77 -2.98
N ILE A 18 13.34 17.39 -2.03
CA ILE A 18 12.03 18.03 -2.29
C ILE A 18 12.19 19.22 -3.24
N LEU A 19 13.19 20.08 -3.05
CA LEU A 19 13.41 21.23 -3.94
C LEU A 19 13.76 20.80 -5.37
N ASP A 20 14.62 19.78 -5.52
CA ASP A 20 14.97 19.22 -6.83
C ASP A 20 13.74 18.60 -7.52
N LEU A 21 12.89 17.90 -6.76
CA LEU A 21 11.64 17.35 -7.26
C LEU A 21 10.68 18.46 -7.72
N VAL A 22 10.53 19.53 -6.93
CA VAL A 22 9.69 20.69 -7.28
C VAL A 22 10.19 21.41 -8.53
N ALA A 23 11.51 21.51 -8.71
CA ALA A 23 12.11 22.08 -9.91
C ALA A 23 11.79 21.23 -11.16
N GLN A 24 11.89 19.90 -11.05
CA GLN A 24 11.56 18.97 -12.14
C GLN A 24 10.05 18.99 -12.49
N LEU A 25 9.17 19.18 -11.50
CA LEU A 25 7.73 19.28 -11.72
C LEU A 25 7.27 20.58 -12.42
N ARG A 26 8.14 21.58 -12.57
CA ARG A 26 7.79 22.87 -13.22
C ARG A 26 7.76 22.82 -14.76
N GLU A 27 8.28 21.77 -15.41
CA GLU A 27 8.25 21.65 -16.88
C GLU A 27 6.90 21.11 -17.39
N ARG A 28 6.03 22.03 -17.82
CA ARG A 28 4.56 21.90 -17.73
C ARG A 28 3.86 20.83 -18.56
N GLN A 29 4.29 20.46 -19.77
CA GLN A 29 3.49 19.56 -20.63
C GLN A 29 4.02 18.12 -20.65
N ALA A 30 5.31 17.93 -20.91
CA ALA A 30 5.90 16.59 -20.95
C ALA A 30 5.82 15.87 -19.58
N VAL A 31 5.95 16.61 -18.48
CA VAL A 31 5.79 16.05 -17.12
C VAL A 31 4.33 15.72 -16.83
N GLN A 32 3.38 16.51 -17.32
CA GLN A 32 1.94 16.19 -17.18
C GLN A 32 1.55 14.96 -17.99
N ASP A 33 2.05 14.83 -19.22
CA ASP A 33 1.76 13.67 -20.08
C ASP A 33 2.42 12.40 -19.51
N ALA A 34 3.67 12.49 -19.05
CA ALA A 34 4.37 11.42 -18.36
C ALA A 34 3.68 11.02 -17.05
N ALA A 35 3.27 11.99 -16.23
CA ALA A 35 2.51 11.75 -15.02
C ALA A 35 1.15 11.09 -15.31
N THR A 36 0.45 11.53 -16.36
CA THR A 36 -0.83 10.95 -16.77
C THR A 36 -0.65 9.50 -17.22
N ALA A 37 0.40 9.21 -18.00
CA ALA A 37 0.74 7.84 -18.41
C ALA A 37 1.07 6.95 -17.21
N ALA A 38 1.85 7.45 -16.25
CA ALA A 38 2.22 6.71 -15.05
C ALA A 38 1.03 6.49 -14.09
N ILE A 39 0.09 7.44 -14.00
CA ILE A 39 -1.18 7.28 -13.26
C ILE A 39 -2.01 6.14 -13.86
N ARG A 40 -2.13 6.07 -15.19
CA ARG A 40 -2.86 4.98 -15.87
C ARG A 40 -2.22 3.62 -15.65
N GLY A 41 -0.91 3.56 -15.51
CA GLY A 41 -0.18 2.33 -15.19
C GLY A 41 -0.20 1.95 -13.71
N THR A 42 -0.81 2.74 -12.82
CA THR A 42 -0.65 2.55 -11.38
C THR A 42 -1.34 1.30 -10.86
N HIS A 43 -0.66 0.58 -9.98
CA HIS A 43 -1.15 -0.63 -9.33
C HIS A 43 -1.09 -0.46 -7.82
N PHE A 44 -2.17 -0.74 -7.08
CA PHE A 44 -2.10 -0.75 -5.62
C PHE A 44 -1.79 -2.15 -5.10
N LEU A 45 -1.10 -2.19 -3.96
CA LEU A 45 -0.84 -3.40 -3.22
C LEU A 45 -1.28 -3.18 -1.78
N ILE A 46 -2.08 -4.10 -1.26
CA ILE A 46 -2.44 -4.14 0.15
C ILE A 46 -1.83 -5.39 0.73
N HIS A 47 -0.89 -5.23 1.65
CA HIS A 47 -0.23 -6.32 2.31
C HIS A 47 -0.63 -6.37 3.78
N LEU A 48 -1.26 -7.47 4.14
CA LEU A 48 -1.83 -7.77 5.44
C LEU A 48 -1.06 -8.93 6.05
N THR A 49 -0.31 -8.70 7.12
CA THR A 49 0.30 -9.79 7.87
C THR A 49 -0.46 -10.00 9.17
N ILE A 50 -1.16 -11.13 9.28
CA ILE A 50 -1.85 -11.55 10.49
C ILE A 50 -0.82 -12.18 11.43
N LEU A 51 -0.49 -11.46 12.48
CA LEU A 51 0.52 -11.82 13.46
C LEU A 51 -0.10 -12.64 14.62
N PRO A 52 0.71 -13.39 15.38
CA PRO A 52 0.25 -14.01 16.61
C PRO A 52 -0.28 -12.98 17.62
N GLY A 53 -1.32 -13.38 18.36
CA GLY A 53 -1.94 -12.57 19.42
C GLY A 53 -2.90 -11.50 18.91
N ASP A 54 -3.72 -11.83 17.91
CA ASP A 54 -4.78 -10.97 17.37
C ASP A 54 -4.30 -9.59 16.90
N ARG A 55 -3.14 -9.55 16.26
CA ARG A 55 -2.55 -8.33 15.70
C ARG A 55 -2.40 -8.43 14.20
N VAL A 56 -2.48 -7.29 13.53
CA VAL A 56 -2.31 -7.18 12.09
C VAL A 56 -1.28 -6.11 11.76
N GLN A 57 -0.25 -6.49 11.03
CA GLN A 57 0.63 -5.53 10.36
C GLN A 57 -0.03 -5.12 9.05
N TRP A 58 -0.18 -3.81 8.88
CA TRP A 58 -0.77 -3.22 7.69
C TRP A 58 0.29 -2.50 6.88
N GLU A 59 0.33 -2.82 5.59
CA GLU A 59 1.16 -2.14 4.60
C GLU A 59 0.34 -1.88 3.35
N THR A 60 0.48 -0.68 2.80
CA THR A 60 -0.06 -0.34 1.48
C THR A 60 1.07 0.14 0.62
N ALA A 61 1.13 -0.31 -0.62
CA ALA A 61 2.01 0.26 -1.61
C ALA A 61 1.20 0.75 -2.82
N ARG A 62 1.71 1.79 -3.47
CA ARG A 62 1.22 2.25 -4.76
C ARG A 62 2.39 2.26 -5.73
N ALA A 63 2.36 1.34 -6.68
CA ALA A 63 3.39 1.19 -7.71
C ALA A 63 3.04 2.04 -8.92
N PHE A 64 4.00 2.88 -9.34
CA PHE A 64 3.93 3.71 -10.53
C PHE A 64 4.91 3.14 -11.56
N TYR A 65 4.51 3.10 -12.83
CA TYR A 65 5.34 2.57 -13.92
C TYR A 65 5.44 3.58 -15.05
N GLY A 66 6.53 3.50 -15.81
CA GLY A 66 6.77 4.37 -16.97
C GLY A 66 7.43 5.72 -16.63
N PRO A 67 7.58 6.60 -17.63
CA PRO A 67 8.22 7.90 -17.46
C PRO A 67 7.51 8.72 -16.38
N GLY A 68 8.25 9.24 -15.39
CA GLY A 68 7.68 10.04 -14.30
C GLY A 68 7.25 9.25 -13.06
N ALA A 69 7.40 7.92 -13.03
CA ALA A 69 7.09 7.09 -11.84
C ALA A 69 7.80 7.59 -10.56
N VAL A 70 9.09 7.91 -10.66
CA VAL A 70 9.89 8.47 -9.54
C VAL A 70 9.31 9.80 -9.05
N LEU A 71 8.86 10.67 -9.97
CA LEU A 71 8.32 11.98 -9.63
C LEU A 71 6.98 11.85 -8.88
N LEU A 72 6.11 10.94 -9.32
CA LEU A 72 4.83 10.68 -8.68
C LEU A 72 4.99 10.03 -7.31
N ALA A 73 5.84 9.01 -7.19
CA ALA A 73 6.15 8.38 -5.92
C ALA A 73 6.77 9.39 -4.93
N GLY A 74 7.67 10.25 -5.40
CA GLY A 74 8.25 11.35 -4.61
C GLY A 74 7.21 12.38 -4.17
N ARG A 75 6.24 12.72 -5.03
CA ARG A 75 5.12 13.60 -4.67
C ARG A 75 4.27 12.98 -3.57
N GLU A 76 3.91 11.71 -3.66
CA GLU A 76 3.16 11.00 -2.61
C GLU A 76 3.92 10.97 -1.28
N ALA A 77 5.22 10.66 -1.32
CA ALA A 77 6.07 10.68 -0.14
C ALA A 77 6.11 12.07 0.50
N MET A 78 6.25 13.14 -0.29
CA MET A 78 6.22 14.51 0.20
C MET A 78 4.87 14.87 0.83
N LEU A 79 3.75 14.56 0.16
CA LEU A 79 2.42 14.85 0.68
C LEU A 79 2.17 14.13 2.02
N GLN A 80 2.60 12.87 2.14
CA GLN A 80 2.45 12.11 3.38
C GLN A 80 3.40 12.59 4.48
N ALA A 81 4.62 13.01 4.14
CA ALA A 81 5.56 13.60 5.10
C ALA A 81 5.05 14.93 5.68
N MET A 82 4.20 15.66 4.94
CA MET A 82 3.55 16.89 5.41
C MET A 82 2.39 16.63 6.37
N LEU A 83 1.94 15.39 6.55
CA LEU A 83 0.87 15.01 7.47
C LEU A 83 1.49 14.48 8.77
N PRO A 84 1.47 15.23 9.90
CA PRO A 84 2.11 14.82 11.15
C PRO A 84 1.59 13.47 11.67
N GLU A 85 0.30 13.21 11.49
CA GLU A 85 -0.36 11.96 11.87
C GLU A 85 0.17 10.76 11.06
N ALA A 86 0.40 10.95 9.76
CA ALA A 86 0.95 9.91 8.90
C ALA A 86 2.40 9.59 9.29
N ALA A 87 3.22 10.62 9.54
CA ALA A 87 4.61 10.45 9.96
C ALA A 87 4.75 9.74 11.32
N ALA A 88 3.82 10.00 12.25
CA ALA A 88 3.80 9.32 13.54
C ALA A 88 3.35 7.85 13.44
N ALA A 89 2.33 7.58 12.63
CA ALA A 89 1.71 6.25 12.56
C ALA A 89 2.39 5.30 11.55
N TYR A 90 3.09 5.82 10.54
CA TYR A 90 3.62 5.03 9.43
C TYR A 90 5.10 5.31 9.17
N ARG A 91 5.80 4.24 8.79
CA ARG A 91 7.07 4.30 8.07
C ARG A 91 6.77 4.41 6.58
N LEU A 92 7.29 5.46 5.97
CA LEU A 92 7.13 5.74 4.55
C LEU A 92 8.43 5.40 3.83
N SER A 93 8.34 4.70 2.70
CA SER A 93 9.50 4.39 1.85
C SER A 93 9.13 4.50 0.37
N VAL A 94 10.15 4.73 -0.45
CA VAL A 94 10.07 4.68 -1.91
C VAL A 94 10.99 3.56 -2.35
N GLU A 95 10.43 2.52 -2.94
CA GLU A 95 11.11 1.26 -3.23
C GLU A 95 11.04 0.92 -4.72
N PRO A 96 12.06 0.28 -5.31
CA PRO A 96 11.97 -0.21 -6.69
C PRO A 96 10.82 -1.19 -6.87
N ALA A 97 10.10 -1.10 -7.97
CA ALA A 97 9.00 -2.01 -8.31
C ALA A 97 9.14 -2.54 -9.74
N LYS A 98 8.50 -3.69 -10.02
CA LYS A 98 8.46 -4.28 -11.35
C LYS A 98 7.04 -4.75 -11.65
N SER A 99 6.53 -4.46 -12.85
CA SER A 99 5.21 -4.92 -13.27
C SER A 99 5.25 -6.39 -13.66
N GLU A 100 4.08 -7.04 -13.77
CA GLU A 100 3.97 -8.40 -14.30
C GLU A 100 4.49 -8.51 -15.75
N SER A 101 4.37 -7.42 -16.54
CA SER A 101 4.93 -7.31 -17.88
C SER A 101 6.44 -7.03 -17.91
N GLY A 102 7.08 -6.91 -16.76
CA GLY A 102 8.51 -6.68 -16.62
C GLY A 102 8.95 -5.22 -16.74
N ALA A 103 8.03 -4.26 -16.77
CA ALA A 103 8.36 -2.84 -16.78
C ALA A 103 8.89 -2.39 -15.41
N ASP A 104 10.00 -1.64 -15.43
CA ASP A 104 10.56 -1.06 -14.22
C ASP A 104 9.68 0.11 -13.74
N GLY A 105 9.58 0.24 -12.43
CA GLY A 105 8.77 1.25 -11.76
C GLY A 105 9.26 1.53 -10.35
N VAL A 106 8.44 2.28 -9.61
CA VAL A 106 8.72 2.66 -8.23
C VAL A 106 7.44 2.56 -7.43
N ALA A 107 7.52 1.95 -6.25
CA ALA A 107 6.44 1.86 -5.29
C ALA A 107 6.64 2.86 -4.16
N PHE A 108 5.60 3.65 -3.88
CA PHE A 108 5.50 4.35 -2.62
C PHE A 108 4.81 3.43 -1.60
N VAL A 109 5.54 3.07 -0.54
CA VAL A 109 5.13 2.11 0.48
C VAL A 109 4.85 2.84 1.79
N ARG A 110 3.72 2.52 2.41
CA ARG A 110 3.32 2.98 3.74
C ARG A 110 3.11 1.77 4.61
N ARG A 111 3.99 1.58 5.60
CA ARG A 111 3.91 0.49 6.58
C ARG A 111 3.60 1.10 7.94
N ARG A 112 2.60 0.58 8.66
CA ARG A 112 2.38 1.03 10.04
C ARG A 112 3.61 0.77 10.92
N ASN A 113 3.96 1.74 11.77
CA ASN A 113 5.03 1.58 12.76
C ASN A 113 4.69 0.51 13.80
N GLU A 114 3.41 0.49 14.22
CA GLU A 114 2.90 -0.48 15.19
C GLU A 114 1.74 -1.29 14.59
N PRO A 115 1.74 -2.63 14.75
CA PRO A 115 0.62 -3.47 14.39
C PRO A 115 -0.66 -3.05 15.10
N LEU A 116 -1.79 -3.16 14.40
CA LEU A 116 -3.12 -2.90 14.95
C LEU A 116 -3.66 -4.15 15.63
N LYS A 117 -4.50 -3.99 16.65
CA LYS A 117 -5.30 -5.10 17.18
C LYS A 117 -6.44 -5.40 16.20
N LEU A 118 -6.80 -6.68 16.07
CA LEU A 118 -7.93 -7.10 15.22
C LEU A 118 -9.23 -6.36 15.57
N ALA A 119 -9.47 -6.09 16.87
CA ALA A 119 -10.63 -5.33 17.32
C ALA A 119 -10.69 -3.89 16.76
N GLU A 120 -9.55 -3.23 16.57
CA GLU A 120 -9.47 -1.87 16.04
C GLU A 120 -9.77 -1.81 14.53
N VAL A 121 -9.66 -2.96 13.86
CA VAL A 121 -9.84 -3.09 12.41
C VAL A 121 -11.08 -3.89 12.04
N ALA A 122 -11.93 -4.24 13.02
CA ALA A 122 -13.14 -5.04 12.84
C ALA A 122 -14.10 -4.49 11.78
N SER A 123 -13.99 -3.20 11.48
CA SER A 123 -14.79 -2.53 10.44
C SER A 123 -14.43 -2.95 9.01
N TRP A 124 -13.26 -3.55 8.80
CA TRP A 124 -12.80 -4.03 7.49
C TRP A 124 -12.12 -5.40 7.53
N LEU A 125 -11.68 -5.90 8.68
CA LEU A 125 -11.15 -7.26 8.85
C LEU A 125 -11.82 -7.93 10.05
N THR A 126 -12.55 -9.02 9.81
CA THR A 126 -13.14 -9.82 10.88
C THR A 126 -12.50 -11.20 10.94
N ALA A 127 -12.43 -11.77 12.14
CA ALA A 127 -11.94 -13.12 12.39
C ALA A 127 -13.03 -13.93 13.09
N LYS A 128 -13.35 -15.11 12.55
CA LYS A 128 -14.35 -16.03 13.10
C LYS A 128 -13.71 -17.40 13.32
N ARG A 129 -13.97 -18.00 14.49
CA ARG A 129 -13.61 -19.40 14.76
C ARG A 129 -14.63 -20.33 14.11
N ASP A 130 -14.14 -21.37 13.45
CA ASP A 130 -14.94 -22.42 12.82
C ASP A 130 -14.32 -23.79 13.16
N GLY A 131 -14.70 -24.33 14.32
CA GLY A 131 -14.04 -25.50 14.90
C GLY A 131 -12.57 -25.21 15.26
N GLU A 132 -11.65 -26.02 14.73
CA GLU A 132 -10.20 -25.83 14.88
C GLU A 132 -9.64 -24.73 13.95
N ASP A 133 -10.43 -24.30 12.96
CA ASP A 133 -10.02 -23.32 11.96
C ASP A 133 -10.34 -21.89 12.42
N THR A 134 -9.64 -20.95 11.78
CA THR A 134 -9.93 -19.53 11.87
C THR A 134 -10.17 -18.98 10.46
N VAL A 135 -11.28 -18.29 10.28
CA VAL A 135 -11.66 -17.66 9.01
C VAL A 135 -11.54 -16.15 9.17
N TYR A 136 -10.65 -15.56 8.37
CA TYR A 136 -10.49 -14.13 8.24
C TYR A 136 -11.28 -13.65 7.02
N VAL A 137 -12.08 -12.59 7.20
CA VAL A 137 -12.85 -11.96 6.14
C VAL A 137 -12.47 -10.49 6.06
N LEU A 138 -11.82 -10.12 4.95
CA LEU A 138 -11.44 -8.76 4.62
C LEU A 138 -12.48 -8.12 3.69
N GLN A 139 -13.02 -6.98 4.08
CA GLN A 139 -13.90 -6.14 3.26
C GLN A 139 -13.05 -5.18 2.43
N ILE A 140 -13.15 -5.27 1.11
CA ILE A 140 -12.26 -4.56 0.18
C ILE A 140 -12.83 -3.21 -0.26
N ASN A 141 -14.16 -3.10 -0.34
CA ASN A 141 -14.90 -1.90 -0.74
C ASN A 141 -14.58 -0.63 0.06
N ARG A 142 -13.96 -0.73 1.24
CA ARG A 142 -13.51 0.42 2.05
C ARG A 142 -12.09 0.89 1.74
N LEU A 143 -11.38 0.22 0.85
CA LEU A 143 -9.95 0.46 0.60
C LEU A 143 -9.69 1.24 -0.70
N LEU A 144 -10.72 1.43 -1.53
CA LEU A 144 -10.64 2.13 -2.83
C LEU A 144 -11.60 3.32 -2.90
N ASP A 145 -11.46 4.30 -1.99
CA ASP A 145 -12.19 5.58 -2.02
C ASP A 145 -11.68 6.52 -3.13
N GLY A 146 -11.56 6.04 -4.36
CA GLY A 146 -10.99 6.80 -5.46
C GLY A 146 -11.34 6.24 -6.83
N GLY A 147 -12.61 6.40 -7.24
CA GLY A 147 -13.09 6.30 -8.63
C GLY A 147 -12.94 4.93 -9.29
N ALA A 148 -14.02 4.41 -9.87
CA ALA A 148 -13.94 3.21 -10.71
C ALA A 148 -13.24 3.54 -12.04
N PRO A 149 -12.29 2.71 -12.51
CA PRO A 149 -11.74 2.85 -13.86
C PRO A 149 -12.82 2.55 -14.92
N GLU A 150 -12.56 2.97 -16.15
CA GLU A 150 -13.46 2.76 -17.30
C GLU A 150 -13.59 1.29 -17.73
N ASN A 151 -12.69 0.40 -17.28
CA ASN A 151 -12.68 -1.02 -17.64
C ASN A 151 -12.89 -1.93 -16.41
N PRO A 152 -14.02 -2.67 -16.32
CA PRO A 152 -14.39 -3.45 -15.14
C PRO A 152 -13.46 -4.63 -14.83
N ASP A 153 -12.81 -5.20 -15.86
CA ASP A 153 -12.03 -6.44 -15.75
C ASP A 153 -10.53 -6.20 -15.58
N GLN A 154 -10.08 -4.94 -15.70
CA GLN A 154 -8.68 -4.61 -15.49
C GLN A 154 -8.31 -4.76 -14.01
N ALA A 155 -7.22 -5.47 -13.73
CA ALA A 155 -6.64 -5.55 -12.39
C ALA A 155 -6.21 -4.15 -11.94
N LEU A 156 -6.82 -3.67 -10.86
CA LEU A 156 -6.49 -2.40 -10.24
C LEU A 156 -5.37 -2.53 -9.22
N GLY A 157 -5.24 -3.72 -8.64
CA GLY A 157 -4.28 -3.99 -7.60
C GLY A 157 -4.38 -5.40 -7.06
N GLU A 158 -3.65 -5.66 -5.99
CA GLU A 158 -3.68 -6.95 -5.29
C GLU A 158 -3.84 -6.75 -3.78
N VAL A 159 -4.55 -7.69 -3.17
CA VAL A 159 -4.53 -7.90 -1.73
C VAL A 159 -3.74 -9.16 -1.46
N ILE A 160 -2.66 -9.04 -0.70
CA ILE A 160 -1.87 -10.17 -0.23
C ILE A 160 -2.06 -10.29 1.27
N VAL A 161 -2.53 -11.46 1.71
CA VAL A 161 -2.64 -11.80 3.12
C VAL A 161 -1.60 -12.87 3.45
N VAL A 162 -0.72 -12.55 4.39
CA VAL A 162 0.22 -13.49 5.00
C VAL A 162 -0.28 -13.79 6.40
N THR A 163 -0.36 -15.07 6.74
CA THR A 163 -0.84 -15.53 8.04
C THR A 163 0.28 -16.23 8.81
N ALA A 164 0.27 -16.14 10.14
CA ALA A 164 1.18 -16.91 10.98
C ALA A 164 0.95 -18.43 10.84
N GLU A 165 -0.31 -18.82 10.68
CA GLU A 165 -0.76 -20.20 10.53
C GLU A 165 -0.92 -20.58 9.04
N PRO A 166 -0.82 -21.86 8.66
CA PRO A 166 -1.03 -22.30 7.28
C PRO A 166 -2.42 -21.95 6.74
N VAL A 167 -2.46 -21.50 5.48
CA VAL A 167 -3.70 -21.26 4.75
C VAL A 167 -4.23 -22.59 4.21
N ILE A 168 -5.45 -22.96 4.58
CA ILE A 168 -6.12 -24.19 4.12
C ILE A 168 -7.28 -23.92 3.17
N GLY A 169 -7.75 -22.68 3.05
CA GLY A 169 -8.78 -22.30 2.09
C GLY A 169 -8.81 -20.80 1.87
N THR A 170 -9.14 -20.38 0.65
CA THR A 170 -9.30 -18.98 0.28
C THR A 170 -10.15 -18.87 -0.98
N ASN A 171 -10.83 -17.74 -1.19
CA ASN A 171 -11.48 -17.40 -2.46
C ASN A 171 -10.57 -16.62 -3.42
N GLY A 172 -9.30 -16.43 -3.07
CA GLY A 172 -8.25 -15.98 -3.99
C GLY A 172 -7.32 -17.13 -4.37
N GLU A 173 -6.12 -16.77 -4.79
CA GLU A 173 -5.05 -17.69 -5.13
C GLU A 173 -4.16 -17.95 -3.91
N LYS A 174 -3.85 -19.22 -3.63
CA LYS A 174 -2.86 -19.57 -2.61
C LYS A 174 -1.46 -19.52 -3.23
N THR A 175 -0.62 -18.57 -2.82
CA THR A 175 0.73 -18.35 -3.38
C THR A 175 1.85 -18.95 -2.52
N GLY A 176 1.52 -19.46 -1.33
CA GLY A 176 2.46 -20.16 -0.44
C GLY A 176 1.76 -20.91 0.69
N PRO A 177 2.49 -21.59 1.60
CA PRO A 177 1.90 -22.34 2.71
C PRO A 177 1.01 -21.49 3.62
N SER A 178 1.41 -20.23 3.85
CA SER A 178 0.72 -19.29 4.74
C SER A 178 0.42 -17.96 4.03
N GLN A 179 0.26 -17.97 2.71
CA GLN A 179 0.03 -16.77 1.91
C GLN A 179 -1.08 -17.01 0.90
N ALA A 180 -1.99 -16.03 0.83
CA ALA A 180 -3.04 -15.95 -0.17
C ALA A 180 -3.01 -14.57 -0.84
N ARG A 181 -3.33 -14.55 -2.13
CA ARG A 181 -3.37 -13.37 -2.99
C ARG A 181 -4.76 -13.26 -3.61
N PHE A 182 -5.27 -12.05 -3.69
CA PHE A 182 -6.50 -11.74 -4.41
C PHE A 182 -6.25 -10.57 -5.35
N VAL A 183 -6.42 -10.79 -6.65
CA VAL A 183 -6.36 -9.73 -7.65
C VAL A 183 -7.67 -8.96 -7.60
N LEU A 184 -7.57 -7.66 -7.34
CA LEU A 184 -8.72 -6.79 -7.22
C LEU A 184 -8.99 -6.11 -8.57
N THR A 185 -10.15 -6.41 -9.15
CA THR A 185 -10.67 -5.73 -10.34
C THR A 185 -11.67 -4.64 -9.93
N ALA A 186 -12.02 -3.76 -10.87
CA ALA A 186 -13.02 -2.72 -10.62
C ALA A 186 -14.42 -3.31 -10.31
N ALA A 187 -14.80 -4.39 -11.01
CA ALA A 187 -16.01 -5.13 -10.69
C ALA A 187 -15.96 -5.72 -9.26
N GLY A 188 -14.84 -6.35 -8.89
CA GLY A 188 -14.66 -6.90 -7.54
C GLY A 188 -14.68 -5.85 -6.43
N ALA A 189 -14.26 -4.62 -6.72
CA ALA A 189 -14.33 -3.49 -5.79
C ALA A 189 -15.77 -2.96 -5.62
N ALA A 190 -16.54 -2.88 -6.72
CA ALA A 190 -17.89 -2.33 -6.74
C ALA A 190 -18.92 -3.24 -6.04
N ASP A 191 -18.76 -4.56 -6.11
CA ASP A 191 -19.72 -5.54 -5.59
C ASP A 191 -19.61 -5.80 -4.07
N GLY A 192 -18.93 -4.92 -3.33
CA GLY A 192 -18.70 -5.13 -1.90
C GLY A 192 -17.69 -6.24 -1.61
N GLY A 193 -16.71 -6.41 -2.51
CA GLY A 193 -15.79 -7.54 -2.55
C GLY A 193 -15.22 -7.95 -1.20
N GLN A 194 -15.27 -9.26 -0.94
CA GLN A 194 -14.71 -9.86 0.26
C GLN A 194 -13.59 -10.80 -0.11
N PHE A 195 -12.47 -10.69 0.60
CA PHE A 195 -11.39 -11.65 0.53
C PHE A 195 -11.36 -12.51 1.79
N ILE A 196 -11.45 -13.82 1.60
CA ILE A 196 -11.57 -14.80 2.68
C ILE A 196 -10.29 -15.61 2.72
N VAL A 197 -9.73 -15.74 3.93
CA VAL A 197 -8.57 -16.59 4.20
C VAL A 197 -8.91 -17.47 5.40
N ARG A 198 -8.91 -18.78 5.20
CA ARG A 198 -9.07 -19.79 6.24
C ARG A 198 -7.71 -20.38 6.59
N THR A 199 -7.40 -20.37 7.88
CA THR A 199 -6.19 -20.97 8.44
C THR A 199 -6.53 -22.05 9.44
N THR A 200 -5.64 -23.02 9.62
CA THR A 200 -5.75 -24.04 10.68
C THR A 200 -4.50 -23.99 11.55
N LYS A 201 -4.59 -24.34 12.82
CA LYS A 201 -3.39 -24.41 13.68
C LYS A 201 -2.39 -25.39 13.10
N ALA A 202 -1.13 -24.99 12.96
CA ALA A 202 -0.05 -25.93 12.69
C ALA A 202 -0.03 -27.00 13.80
N ARG A 203 -0.15 -28.27 13.40
CA ARG A 203 -0.05 -29.43 14.30
C ARG A 203 1.39 -29.75 14.65
#